data_AF-A0A7Y5XVL6-F1
#
_entry.id   AF-A0A7Y5XVL6-F1
#
_cell.length_a   1.000
_cell.length_b   1.000
_cell.length_c   1.000
_cell.angle_alpha   90.00
_cell.angle_beta   90.00
_cell.angle_gamma   90.00
#
_symmetry.space_group_name_H-M   'P 1'
#
loop_
_entity.id
_entity.type
_entity.pdbx_description
1 polymer ?
#
loop_
_entity_poly.entity_id
_entity_poly.type
_entity_poly.pdbx_seq_one_letter_code
_entity_poly.pdbx_strand_id
1 'polypeptide(L)' 'MGWYEQRLAVECDDQARRIMEHAQREEFLHFAMDPEFLSRRKEKWRVALQQILFTEGDFVERAEQAEDAVED' A
#
# COMPACT_ATOMS: atom_id res chain seq x y z
N MET A 1 1.26 -4.46 7.72
CA MET A 1 -0.21 -4.47 7.59
C MET A 1 -0.83 -5.82 7.95
N GLY A 2 -0.66 -6.86 7.12
CA GLY A 2 -1.43 -8.11 7.26
C GLY A 2 -1.32 -8.79 8.63
N TRP A 3 -0.21 -8.68 9.35
CA TRP A 3 -0.10 -9.22 10.70
C TRP A 3 -1.00 -8.54 11.74
N TYR A 4 -1.22 -7.22 11.64
CA TYR A 4 -2.17 -6.54 12.53
C TYR A 4 -3.59 -7.04 12.28
N GLU A 5 -3.99 -7.17 11.01
CA GLU A 5 -5.31 -7.68 10.64
C GLU A 5 -5.52 -9.13 11.12
N GLN A 6 -4.52 -10.00 10.91
CA GLN A 6 -4.57 -11.38 11.37
C GLN A 6 -4.66 -11.48 12.89
N ARG A 7 -3.93 -10.66 13.63
CA ARG A 7 -3.99 -10.64 15.10
C ARG A 7 -5.32 -10.07 15.60
N LEU A 8 -5.79 -8.97 15.02
CA LEU A 8 -7.07 -8.35 15.36
C LEU A 8 -8.27 -9.29 15.08
N ALA A 9 -8.15 -10.21 14.12
CA ALA A 9 -9.19 -11.19 13.83
C ALA A 9 -9.42 -12.21 14.95
N VAL A 10 -8.44 -12.44 15.82
CA VAL A 10 -8.50 -13.45 16.89
C VAL A 10 -8.28 -12.87 18.30
N GLU A 11 -7.95 -11.58 18.42
CA GLU A 11 -7.71 -10.92 19.71
C GLU A 11 -9.01 -10.64 20.47
N CYS A 12 -9.04 -11.09 21.72
CA CYS A 12 -10.17 -11.00 22.63
C CYS A 12 -10.00 -9.91 23.71
N ASP A 13 -8.78 -9.43 23.95
CA ASP A 13 -8.51 -8.37 24.93
C ASP A 13 -8.72 -6.97 24.31
N ASP A 14 -9.70 -6.23 24.82
CA ASP A 14 -10.09 -4.91 24.29
C ASP A 14 -8.95 -3.88 24.34
N GLN A 15 -8.05 -3.96 25.33
CA GLN A 15 -6.93 -3.04 25.43
C GLN A 15 -5.88 -3.35 24.36
N ALA A 16 -5.55 -4.63 24.17
CA ALA A 16 -4.64 -5.09 23.13
C ALA A 16 -5.17 -4.73 21.73
N ARG A 17 -6.48 -4.91 21.48
CA ARG A 17 -7.13 -4.49 20.22
C ARG A 17 -6.91 -3.01 19.94
N ARG A 18 -7.19 -2.14 20.92
CA ARG A 18 -7.03 -0.67 20.77
C ARG A 18 -5.58 -0.27 20.49
N ILE A 19 -4.62 -0.89 21.16
CA ILE A 19 -3.19 -0.65 20.93
C ILE A 19 -2.82 -1.04 19.50
N MET A 20 -3.25 -2.22 19.05
CA MET A 20 -2.95 -2.72 17.71
C MET A 20 -3.62 -1.89 16.61
N GLU A 21 -4.88 -1.49 16.77
CA GLU A 21 -5.57 -0.60 15.84
C GLU A 21 -4.89 0.77 15.75
N HIS A 22 -4.41 1.30 16.87
CA HIS A 22 -3.66 2.55 16.87
C HIS A 22 -2.34 2.43 16.11
N ALA A 23 -1.56 1.39 16.38
CA ALA A 23 -0.29 1.16 15.72
C ALA A 23 -0.47 0.87 14.22
N GLN A 24 -1.49 0.08 13.84
CA GLN A 24 -1.80 -0.21 12.44
C GLN A 24 -2.10 1.06 11.63
N ARG A 25 -2.77 2.05 12.21
CA ARG A 25 -3.04 3.34 11.53
C ARG A 25 -1.75 4.06 11.14
N GLU A 26 -0.73 4.02 12.00
CA GLU A 26 0.56 4.66 11.71
C GLU A 26 1.31 3.94 10.58
N GLU A 27 1.17 2.61 10.50
CA GLU A 27 1.77 1.83 9.41
C GLU A 27 1.24 2.20 8.03
N PHE A 28 0.01 2.72 7.90
CA PHE A 28 -0.51 3.21 6.60
C PHE A 28 0.28 4.44 6.13
N LEU A 29 0.65 5.31 7.06
CA LEU A 29 1.43 6.50 6.76
C LEU A 29 2.85 6.12 6.37
N HIS A 30 3.49 5.21 7.13
CA HIS A 30 4.81 4.69 6.76
C HIS A 30 4.80 4.04 5.38
N PHE A 31 3.80 3.19 5.11
CA PHE A 31 3.64 2.55 3.81
C PHE A 31 3.37 3.55 2.68
N ALA A 32 2.77 4.73 2.93
CA ALA A 32 2.60 5.74 1.89
C ALA A 32 3.87 6.58 1.66
N MET A 33 4.63 6.85 2.74
CA MET A 33 5.85 7.64 2.69
C MET A 33 6.95 6.97 1.84
N ASP A 34 7.12 5.65 1.97
CA ASP A 34 8.18 4.92 1.28
C ASP A 34 8.00 4.89 -0.26
N PRO A 35 6.83 4.50 -0.82
CA PRO A 35 6.54 4.59 -2.24
C PRO A 35 6.64 6.01 -2.78
N GLU A 36 6.22 7.03 -2.02
CA GLU A 36 6.37 8.42 -2.45
C GLU A 36 7.85 8.83 -2.52
N PHE A 37 8.67 8.44 -1.54
CA PHE A 37 10.10 8.68 -1.60
C PHE A 37 10.75 7.98 -2.79
N LEU A 38 10.34 6.74 -3.08
CA LEU A 38 10.83 5.95 -4.21
C LEU A 38 10.36 6.51 -5.56
N SER A 39 9.10 6.96 -5.68
CA SER A 39 8.55 7.57 -6.90
C SER A 39 9.34 8.83 -7.31
N ARG A 40 9.85 9.58 -6.34
CA ARG A 40 10.71 10.74 -6.59
C ARG A 40 12.10 10.37 -7.12
N ARG A 41 12.59 9.16 -6.84
CA ARG A 41 13.99 8.74 -7.12
C ARG A 41 14.14 7.68 -8.20
N LYS A 42 13.07 6.95 -8.51
CA LYS A 42 13.09 5.82 -9.44
C LYS A 42 12.01 6.05 -10.48
N GLU A 43 12.41 6.33 -11.71
CA GLU A 43 11.50 6.64 -12.82
C GLU A 43 10.47 5.54 -13.06
N LYS A 44 10.93 4.28 -13.14
CA LYS A 44 10.05 3.11 -13.27
C LYS A 44 8.97 3.03 -12.18
N TRP A 45 9.32 3.36 -10.93
CA TRP A 45 8.34 3.42 -9.84
C TRP A 45 7.33 4.54 -10.03
N ARG A 46 7.77 5.72 -10.48
CA ARG A 46 6.87 6.85 -10.76
C ARG A 46 5.85 6.48 -11.83
N VAL A 47 6.32 5.92 -12.95
CA VAL A 47 5.48 5.53 -14.08
C VAL A 47 4.43 4.51 -13.62
N ALA A 48 4.87 3.45 -12.93
CA ALA A 48 3.95 2.43 -12.44
C ALA A 48 2.89 2.99 -11.48
N LEU A 49 3.30 3.79 -10.49
CA LEU A 49 2.39 4.35 -9.49
C LEU A 49 1.39 5.33 -10.12
N GLN A 50 1.78 6.12 -11.12
CA GLN A 50 0.88 7.06 -11.81
C GLN A 50 -0.19 6.35 -12.66
N GLN A 51 0.12 5.17 -13.19
CA GLN A 51 -0.83 4.37 -13.98
C GLN A 51 -1.83 3.60 -13.10
N ILE A 52 -1.39 3.18 -11.90
CA ILE A 52 -2.19 2.31 -11.03
C ILE A 52 -3.01 3.14 -10.03
N LEU A 53 -2.42 4.11 -9.34
CA LEU A 53 -3.06 4.78 -8.22
C LEU A 53 -4.13 5.79 -8.64
N PHE A 54 -5.20 5.87 -7.86
CA PHE A 54 -6.30 6.84 -8.02
C PHE A 54 -6.98 6.78 -9.39
N THR A 55 -6.99 5.60 -10.00
CA THR A 55 -7.70 5.35 -11.25
C THR A 55 -9.03 4.63 -11.01
N GLU A 56 -9.93 4.74 -11.98
CA GLU A 56 -11.16 3.95 -12.03
C GLU A 56 -11.00 2.79 -13.04
N GLY A 57 -11.78 1.73 -12.84
CA GLY A 57 -11.78 0.53 -13.71
C GLY A 57 -11.07 -0.67 -13.07
N ASP A 58 -10.67 -1.62 -13.92
CA ASP A 58 -9.97 -2.83 -13.48
C ASP A 58 -8.51 -2.52 -13.12
N PHE A 59 -8.14 -2.75 -11.86
CA PHE A 59 -6.79 -2.48 -11.37
C PHE A 59 -5.75 -3.45 -11.95
N VAL A 60 -6.14 -4.66 -12.36
CA VAL A 60 -5.25 -5.65 -12.96
C VAL A 60 -4.85 -5.21 -14.35
N GLU A 61 -5.81 -4.80 -15.19
CA GLU A 61 -5.52 -4.27 -16.52
C GLU A 61 -4.62 -3.02 -16.45
N ARG A 62 -4.85 -2.14 -15.47
CA ARG A 62 -3.99 -0.97 -15.23
C ARG A 62 -2.58 -1.36 -14.80
N ALA A 63 -2.44 -2.40 -13.98
CA ALA A 63 -1.14 -2.91 -13.55
C ALA A 63 -0.36 -3.55 -14.70
N GLU A 64 -1.02 -4.29 -15.58
CA GLU A 64 -0.40 -4.86 -16.79
C GLU A 64 0.09 -3.74 -17.73
N GLN A 65 -0.75 -2.72 -17.98
CA GLN A 65 -0.33 -1.54 -18.76
C GLN A 65 0.84 -0.78 -18.14
N ALA A 66 0.89 -0.73 -16.80
CA ALA A 66 1.98 -0.12 -16.06
C ALA A 66 3.29 -0.93 -16.16
N GLU A 67 3.20 -2.26 -16.20
CA GLU A 67 4.34 -3.16 -16.42
C GLU A 67 4.92 -2.96 -17.82
N ASP A 68 4.07 -3.01 -18.86
CA ASP A 68 4.48 -2.74 -20.25
C ASP A 68 5.19 -1.38 -20.37
N ALA A 69 4.62 -0.31 -19.79
CA ALA A 69 5.17 1.04 -19.82
C ALA A 69 6.51 1.20 -19.06
N VAL A 70 6.87 0.22 -18.22
CA VAL A 70 8.11 0.21 -17.44
C VAL A 70 9.18 -0.68 -18.08
N GLU A 71 8.78 -1.65 -18.92
CA GLU A 71 9.69 -2.55 -19.62
C GLU A 71 10.23 -1.99 -20.96
N ASP A 72 9.47 -1.09 -21.60
CA ASP A 72 9.90 -0.29 -22.77
C ASP A 72 10.97 0.78 -22.43
#